data_AF-A0A7V3ALG7-F1
#
_entry.id   AF-A0A7V3ALG7-F1
#
_cell.length_a   1.000
_cell.length_b   1.000
_cell.length_c   1.000
_cell.angle_alpha   90.00
_cell.angle_beta   90.00
_cell.angle_gamma   90.00
#
_symmetry.space_group_name_H-M   'P 1'
#
loop_
_entity.id
_entity.type
_entity.pdbx_description
1 polymer ?
#
loop_
_entity_poly.entity_id
_entity_poly.type
_entity_poly.pdbx_seq_one_letter_code
_entity_poly.pdbx_strand_id
1 'polypeptide(L)'
;MTTTLFRTFREALKNFYRNSWLTIASVSILTLSLYVVGFVYALSLTFGSILYDIQQTVNVSAYFKPSVSEERIIEIKGILEKDPRVKSVKYISKESALESFKKEWSNSEIIMQSLEEIEENPLWSSVVILANDPEQYQSIADYLKESEFADDIVRVNYEKTKDT
;
A
#
# COMPACT_ATOMS: atom_id res chain seq x y z
N MET A 1 44.89 15.71 -37.17
CA MET A 1 43.49 16.03 -36.81
C MET A 1 43.16 15.69 -35.35
N THR A 2 43.66 14.57 -34.81
CA THR A 2 43.49 14.19 -33.39
C THR A 2 44.32 15.03 -32.41
N THR A 3 45.53 15.43 -32.80
CA THR A 3 46.45 16.24 -31.97
C THR A 3 45.95 17.67 -31.72
N THR A 4 45.26 18.26 -32.71
CA THR A 4 44.60 19.55 -32.58
C THR A 4 43.43 19.51 -31.60
N LEU A 5 42.64 18.43 -31.62
CA LEU A 5 41.51 18.23 -30.70
C LEU A 5 41.98 18.17 -29.24
N PHE A 6 43.01 17.37 -28.98
CA PHE A 6 43.59 17.20 -27.63
C PHE A 6 44.17 18.51 -27.11
N ARG A 7 44.86 19.28 -27.96
CA ARG A 7 45.41 20.59 -27.58
C ARG A 7 44.30 21.58 -27.24
N THR A 8 43.23 21.64 -28.04
CA THR A 8 42.10 22.54 -27.76
C THR A 8 41.40 22.18 -26.44
N PHE A 9 41.22 20.90 -26.14
CA PHE A 9 40.66 20.47 -24.85
C PHE A 9 41.57 20.84 -23.67
N ARG A 10 42.89 20.69 -23.83
CA ARG A 10 43.88 21.09 -22.81
C ARG A 10 43.85 22.59 -22.55
N GLU A 11 43.78 23.41 -23.60
CA GLU A 11 43.70 24.87 -23.46
C GLU A 11 42.35 25.31 -22.86
N ALA A 12 41.25 24.62 -23.19
CA ALA A 12 39.94 24.85 -22.55
C ALA A 12 39.97 24.56 -21.04
N LEU A 13 40.54 23.41 -20.63
CA LEU A 13 40.73 23.07 -19.21
C LEU A 13 41.61 24.08 -18.47
N LYS A 14 42.67 24.57 -19.12
CA LYS A 14 43.56 25.59 -18.54
C LYS A 14 42.83 26.92 -18.33
N ASN A 15 41.92 27.29 -19.23
CA ASN A 15 41.07 28.47 -19.09
C ASN A 15 40.02 28.30 -17.98
N PHE A 16 39.42 27.11 -17.85
CA PHE A 16 38.53 26.80 -16.73
C PHE A 16 39.22 26.92 -15.37
N TYR A 17 40.45 26.42 -15.24
CA TYR A 17 41.23 26.54 -14.00
C TYR A 17 41.59 28.00 -13.69
N ARG A 18 42.00 28.78 -14.68
CA ARG A 18 42.33 30.21 -14.49
C ARG A 18 41.11 31.07 -14.15
N ASN A 19 39.93 30.69 -14.63
CA ASN A 19 38.66 31.35 -14.34
C ASN A 19 37.74 30.43 -13.52
N SER A 20 38.30 29.82 -12.47
CA SER A 20 37.60 28.80 -11.66
C SER A 20 36.32 29.36 -11.03
N TRP A 21 36.30 30.62 -10.61
CA TRP A 21 35.14 31.21 -9.92
C TRP A 21 33.88 31.24 -10.80
N LEU A 22 34.00 31.77 -12.03
CA LEU A 22 32.89 31.83 -12.99
C LEU A 22 32.48 30.43 -13.46
N THR A 23 33.48 29.55 -13.64
CA THR A 23 33.25 28.17 -14.08
C THR A 23 32.48 27.38 -13.02
N ILE A 24 32.88 27.48 -11.76
CA ILE A 24 32.19 26.84 -10.62
C ILE A 24 30.75 27.35 -10.54
N ALA A 25 30.53 28.67 -10.59
CA ALA A 25 29.18 29.23 -10.54
C ALA A 25 28.28 28.67 -11.66
N SER A 26 28.79 28.63 -12.90
CA SER A 26 28.03 28.14 -14.05
C SER A 26 27.74 26.64 -13.96
N VAL A 27 28.72 25.83 -13.53
CA VAL A 27 28.55 24.39 -13.34
C VAL A 27 27.58 24.09 -12.19
N SER A 28 27.63 24.86 -11.10
CA SER A 28 26.70 24.72 -9.97
C SER A 28 25.26 24.99 -10.39
N ILE A 29 25.01 26.03 -11.19
CA ILE A 29 23.67 26.34 -11.70
C ILE A 29 23.14 25.20 -12.58
N LEU A 30 23.97 24.68 -13.50
CA LEU A 30 23.58 23.54 -14.35
C LEU A 30 23.32 22.28 -13.53
N THR A 31 24.17 22.01 -12.54
CA THR A 31 24.02 20.87 -11.63
C THR A 31 22.73 21.00 -10.81
N LEU A 32 22.45 22.18 -10.26
CA LEU A 32 21.24 22.41 -9.48
C LEU A 32 19.98 22.27 -10.34
N SER A 33 20.03 22.77 -11.59
CA SER A 33 18.92 22.59 -12.54
C SER A 33 18.64 21.13 -12.82
N LEU A 34 19.67 20.32 -13.10
CA LEU A 34 19.51 18.89 -13.32
C LEU A 34 19.09 18.16 -12.04
N TYR A 35 19.59 18.60 -10.89
CA TYR A 35 19.22 18.05 -9.59
C TYR A 35 17.73 18.25 -9.31
N VAL A 36 17.18 19.44 -9.55
CA VAL A 36 15.74 19.71 -9.37
C VAL A 36 14.90 18.77 -10.26
N VAL A 37 15.28 18.61 -11.53
CA VAL A 37 14.57 17.69 -12.45
C VAL A 37 14.66 16.25 -11.96
N GLY A 38 15.86 15.79 -11.59
CA GLY A 38 16.08 14.43 -11.08
C GLY A 38 15.36 14.18 -9.75
N PHE A 39 15.31 15.18 -8.88
CA PHE A 39 14.62 15.11 -7.60
C PHE A 39 13.11 15.00 -7.78
N VAL A 40 12.51 15.81 -8.65
CA VAL A 40 11.07 15.70 -8.99
C VAL A 40 10.76 14.33 -9.61
N TYR A 41 11.62 13.82 -10.50
CA TYR A 41 11.46 12.50 -11.08
C TYR A 41 11.54 11.38 -10.03
N ALA A 42 12.52 11.45 -9.13
CA ALA A 42 12.67 10.49 -8.02
C ALA A 42 11.45 10.53 -7.09
N LEU A 43 10.97 11.72 -6.72
CA LEU A 43 9.75 11.89 -5.94
C LEU A 43 8.55 11.25 -6.64
N SER A 44 8.39 11.47 -7.94
CA SER A 44 7.28 10.87 -8.70
C SER A 44 7.28 9.34 -8.63
N LEU A 45 8.45 8.70 -8.67
CA LEU A 45 8.56 7.25 -8.51
C LEU A 45 8.19 6.81 -7.09
N THR A 46 8.66 7.56 -6.08
CA THR A 46 8.33 7.28 -4.67
C THR A 46 6.85 7.44 -4.38
N PHE A 47 6.20 8.51 -4.87
CA PHE A 47 4.76 8.73 -4.69
C PHE A 47 3.92 7.65 -5.39
N GLY A 48 4.34 7.14 -6.55
CA GLY A 48 3.64 6.04 -7.23
C GLY A 48 3.56 4.78 -6.36
N SER A 49 4.66 4.43 -5.67
CA SER A 49 4.67 3.29 -4.74
C SER A 49 3.88 3.57 -3.47
N ILE A 50 4.00 4.77 -2.88
CA ILE A 50 3.27 5.14 -1.67
C ILE A 50 1.75 5.13 -1.91
N LEU A 51 1.29 5.63 -3.06
CA LEU A 51 -0.14 5.61 -3.40
C LEU A 51 -0.67 4.19 -3.58
N TYR A 52 0.15 3.28 -4.12
CA TYR A 52 -0.21 1.87 -4.25
C TYR A 52 -0.36 1.20 -2.88
N ASP A 53 0.55 1.47 -1.95
CA ASP A 53 0.52 0.91 -0.60
C ASP A 53 -0.62 1.50 0.26
N ILE A 54 -0.89 2.81 0.13
CA ILE A 54 -2.01 3.47 0.83
C ILE A 54 -3.37 2.97 0.30
N GLN A 55 -3.51 2.76 -1.02
CA GLN A 55 -4.75 2.19 -1.57
C GLN A 55 -5.03 0.78 -1.07
N GLN A 56 -4.01 0.00 -0.71
CA GLN A 56 -4.20 -1.33 -0.11
C GLN A 56 -4.58 -1.28 1.38
N THR A 57 -4.35 -0.16 2.05
CA THR A 57 -4.65 -0.01 3.48
C THR A 57 -6.15 0.19 3.73
N VAL A 58 -6.85 0.90 2.84
CA VAL A 58 -8.30 1.08 2.95
C VAL A 58 -9.01 -0.07 2.26
N ASN A 59 -9.58 -0.97 3.05
CA ASN A 59 -10.40 -2.08 2.58
C ASN A 59 -11.70 -2.18 3.39
N VAL A 60 -12.67 -2.92 2.86
CA VAL A 60 -13.86 -3.32 3.63
C VAL A 60 -13.66 -4.75 4.09
N SER A 61 -13.67 -4.95 5.40
CA SER A 61 -13.53 -6.27 6.01
C SER A 61 -14.86 -6.71 6.61
N ALA A 62 -15.44 -7.79 6.08
CA ALA A 62 -16.63 -8.43 6.62
C ALA A 62 -16.23 -9.63 7.47
N TYR A 63 -16.59 -9.63 8.76
CA TYR A 63 -16.33 -10.72 9.70
C TYR A 63 -17.57 -11.59 9.85
N PHE A 64 -17.39 -12.91 9.76
CA PHE A 64 -18.49 -13.88 9.78
C PHE A 64 -18.73 -14.47 11.17
N LYS A 65 -19.98 -14.88 11.42
CA LYS A 65 -20.32 -15.57 12.67
C LYS A 65 -19.61 -16.93 12.72
N PRO A 66 -19.21 -17.41 13.92
CA PRO A 66 -18.60 -18.74 14.07
C PRO A 66 -19.47 -19.89 13.55
N SER A 67 -20.79 -19.70 13.46
CA SER A 67 -21.77 -20.68 12.97
C SER A 67 -21.84 -20.80 11.45
N VAL A 68 -21.20 -19.90 10.70
CA VAL A 68 -21.22 -19.92 9.22
C VAL A 68 -20.17 -20.90 8.73
N SER A 69 -20.56 -21.81 7.84
CA SER A 69 -19.63 -22.78 7.26
C SER A 69 -18.71 -22.13 6.23
N GLU A 70 -17.53 -22.72 6.03
CA GLU A 70 -16.55 -22.22 5.06
C GLU A 70 -17.11 -22.22 3.63
N GLU A 71 -17.94 -23.21 3.28
CA GLU A 71 -18.58 -23.30 1.97
C GLU A 71 -19.51 -22.10 1.72
N ARG A 72 -20.27 -21.68 2.74
CA ARG A 72 -21.13 -20.49 2.65
C ARG A 72 -20.31 -19.23 2.47
N ILE A 73 -19.17 -19.10 3.16
CA ILE A 73 -18.27 -17.95 2.99
C ILE A 73 -17.67 -17.91 1.58
N ILE A 74 -17.29 -19.07 1.03
CA ILE A 74 -16.78 -19.17 -0.35
C ILE A 74 -17.87 -18.82 -1.38
N GLU A 75 -19.12 -19.21 -1.13
CA GLU A 75 -20.25 -18.79 -1.97
C GLU A 75 -20.41 -17.27 -1.96
N ILE A 76 -20.43 -16.66 -0.76
CA ILE A 76 -20.52 -15.21 -0.59
C ILE A 76 -19.36 -14.50 -1.30
N LYS A 77 -18.13 -15.03 -1.16
CA LYS A 77 -16.96 -14.56 -1.91
C LYS A 77 -17.22 -14.55 -3.41
N GLY A 78 -17.72 -15.65 -3.97
CA GLY A 78 -18.00 -15.76 -5.41
C GLY A 78 -19.10 -14.83 -5.91
N ILE A 79 -20.04 -14.44 -5.05
CA ILE A 79 -21.07 -13.44 -5.36
C ILE A 79 -20.45 -12.04 -5.37
N LEU A 80 -19.64 -11.71 -4.35
CA LEU A 80 -18.95 -10.42 -4.26
C LEU A 80 -17.93 -10.20 -5.38
N GLU A 81 -17.26 -11.25 -5.86
CA GLU A 81 -16.33 -11.18 -7.00
C GLU A 81 -17.03 -10.84 -8.33
N LYS A 82 -18.34 -11.03 -8.43
CA LYS A 82 -19.14 -10.67 -9.61
C LYS A 82 -19.63 -9.23 -9.57
N ASP A 83 -19.48 -8.53 -8.44
CA ASP A 83 -19.87 -7.13 -8.32
C ASP A 83 -18.90 -6.24 -9.13
N PRO A 84 -19.38 -5.43 -10.08
CA PRO A 84 -18.53 -4.57 -10.90
C PRO A 84 -17.76 -3.49 -10.11
N ARG A 85 -18.17 -3.20 -8.87
CA ARG A 85 -17.48 -2.26 -7.98
C ARG A 85 -16.27 -2.90 -7.28
N VAL A 86 -16.21 -4.23 -7.26
CA VAL A 86 -15.19 -5.00 -6.54
C VAL A 86 -14.04 -5.34 -7.47
N LYS A 87 -12.82 -5.05 -7.02
CA LYS A 87 -11.58 -5.38 -7.72
C LYS A 87 -11.09 -6.78 -7.37
N SER A 88 -11.15 -7.14 -6.09
CA SER A 88 -10.76 -8.45 -5.61
C SER A 88 -11.34 -8.75 -4.24
N VAL A 89 -11.56 -10.03 -3.97
CA VAL A 89 -12.08 -10.52 -2.69
C VAL A 89 -11.15 -11.59 -2.14
N LYS A 90 -10.66 -11.42 -0.92
CA LYS A 90 -9.76 -12.38 -0.26
C LYS A 90 -10.44 -12.96 0.98
N TYR A 91 -10.54 -14.28 1.03
CA TYR A 91 -10.97 -14.99 2.23
C TYR A 91 -9.79 -15.21 3.18
N ILE A 92 -10.01 -14.97 4.46
CA ILE A 92 -9.06 -15.20 5.54
C ILE A 92 -9.75 -16.11 6.56
N SER A 93 -9.23 -17.33 6.72
CA SER A 93 -9.71 -18.26 7.73
C SER A 93 -9.31 -17.80 9.14
N LYS A 94 -9.94 -18.37 10.17
CA LYS A 94 -9.62 -18.05 11.56
C LYS A 94 -8.15 -18.33 11.89
N GLU A 95 -7.61 -19.43 11.36
CA GLU A 95 -6.23 -19.87 11.56
C GLU A 95 -5.25 -18.92 10.87
N SER A 96 -5.56 -18.51 9.64
CA SER A 96 -4.74 -17.55 8.89
C SER A 96 -4.76 -16.15 9.53
N ALA A 97 -5.91 -15.75 10.08
CA ALA A 97 -6.02 -14.52 10.86
C ALA A 97 -5.12 -14.56 12.11
N LEU A 98 -5.09 -15.69 12.81
CA LEU A 98 -4.25 -15.90 13.98
C LEU A 98 -2.75 -15.87 13.64
N GLU A 99 -2.35 -16.54 12.57
CA GLU A 99 -0.96 -16.54 12.10
C GLU A 99 -0.51 -15.12 11.70
N SER A 100 -1.36 -14.39 10.98
CA SER A 100 -1.09 -13.00 10.59
C SER A 100 -0.96 -12.09 11.81
N PHE A 101 -1.86 -12.25 12.79
CA PHE A 101 -1.83 -11.49 14.04
C PHE A 101 -0.55 -11.76 14.85
N LYS A 102 -0.16 -13.04 15.00
CA LYS A 102 1.09 -13.41 15.68
C LYS A 102 2.32 -12.83 14.99
N LYS A 103 2.31 -12.76 13.66
CA LYS A 103 3.42 -12.19 12.89
C LYS A 103 3.51 -10.67 13.05
N GLU A 104 2.38 -9.97 13.07
CA GLU A 104 2.33 -8.51 13.23
C GLU A 104 2.75 -8.07 14.65
N TRP A 105 2.31 -8.83 15.65
CA TRP A 105 2.58 -8.56 17.06
C TRP A 105 3.77 -9.35 17.61
N SER A 106 4.61 -9.93 16.74
CA SER A 106 5.73 -10.80 17.13
C SER A 106 6.77 -10.11 18.03
N ASN A 107 6.83 -8.79 17.99
CA ASN A 107 7.75 -7.98 18.79
C ASN A 107 7.13 -7.51 20.13
N SER A 108 5.85 -7.80 20.38
CA SER A 108 5.14 -7.42 21.61
C SER A 108 4.90 -8.64 22.48
N GLU A 109 5.83 -8.88 23.39
CA GLU A 109 5.85 -10.05 24.29
C GLU A 109 4.58 -10.14 25.16
N ILE A 110 4.04 -8.99 25.58
CA ILE A 110 2.81 -8.88 26.37
C ILE A 110 1.59 -9.40 25.60
N ILE A 111 1.47 -9.03 24.32
CA ILE A 111 0.31 -9.41 23.49
C ILE A 111 0.36 -10.90 23.14
N MET A 112 1.56 -11.45 22.95
CA MET A 112 1.74 -12.88 22.72
C MET A 112 1.35 -13.71 23.93
N GLN A 113 1.77 -13.31 25.13
CA GLN A 113 1.42 -14.02 26.37
C GLN A 113 -0.09 -14.04 26.60
N SER A 114 -0.78 -12.90 26.38
CA SER A 114 -2.24 -12.86 26.49
C SER A 114 -2.95 -13.74 25.46
N LEU A 115 -2.34 -14.01 24.30
CA LEU A 115 -2.90 -14.88 23.28
C LEU A 115 -2.64 -16.37 23.58
N GLU A 116 -1.54 -16.69 24.25
CA GLU A 116 -1.20 -18.05 24.71
C GLU A 116 -2.07 -18.52 25.89
N GLU A 117 -2.56 -17.58 26.71
CA GLU A 117 -3.49 -17.87 27.81
C GLU A 117 -4.92 -18.23 27.35
N ILE A 118 -5.24 -18.00 26.07
CA ILE A 118 -6.57 -18.29 25.50
C ILE A 118 -6.51 -19.64 24.77
N GLU A 119 -7.24 -20.65 25.27
CA GLU A 119 -7.28 -21.99 24.66
C GLU A 119 -7.99 -22.02 23.29
N GLU A 120 -8.95 -21.11 23.05
CA GLU A 120 -9.70 -21.02 21.78
C GLU A 120 -9.35 -19.76 20.98
N ASN A 121 -9.25 -19.90 19.65
CA ASN A 121 -8.96 -18.77 18.77
C ASN A 121 -10.09 -17.72 18.83
N PRO A 122 -9.83 -16.51 19.35
CA PRO A 122 -10.86 -15.48 19.48
C PRO A 122 -11.18 -14.77 18.16
N LEU A 123 -10.40 -15.03 17.10
CA LEU A 123 -10.53 -14.35 15.82
C LEU A 123 -11.62 -14.98 14.94
N TRP A 124 -12.36 -14.12 14.25
CA TRP A 124 -13.36 -14.53 13.27
C TRP A 124 -12.74 -14.72 11.89
N SER A 125 -13.36 -15.58 11.09
CA SER A 125 -13.09 -15.63 9.66
C SER A 125 -13.58 -14.33 9.02
N SER A 126 -12.87 -13.87 8.01
CA SER A 126 -13.21 -12.62 7.34
C SER A 126 -13.03 -12.70 5.83
N VAL A 127 -13.73 -11.81 5.15
CA VAL A 127 -13.54 -11.54 3.74
C VAL A 127 -13.13 -10.08 3.59
N VAL A 128 -11.96 -9.89 2.99
CA VAL A 128 -11.37 -8.57 2.70
C VAL A 128 -11.71 -8.22 1.26
N ILE A 129 -12.41 -7.10 1.09
CA ILE A 129 -12.94 -6.63 -0.19
C ILE A 129 -12.17 -5.37 -0.58
N LEU A 130 -11.55 -5.41 -1.75
CA LEU A 130 -10.90 -4.27 -2.38
C LEU A 130 -11.81 -3.74 -3.48
N ALA A 131 -12.16 -2.46 -3.40
CA ALA A 131 -12.98 -1.80 -4.41
C ALA A 131 -12.12 -1.32 -5.59
N ASN A 132 -12.77 -1.08 -6.73
CA ASN A 132 -12.11 -0.43 -7.87
C ASN A 132 -11.82 1.04 -7.58
N ASP A 133 -12.68 1.70 -6.80
CA ASP A 133 -12.53 3.10 -6.39
C ASP A 133 -12.77 3.25 -4.86
N PRO A 134 -11.92 4.00 -4.13
CA PRO A 134 -12.11 4.28 -2.70
C PRO A 134 -13.48 4.88 -2.33
N GLU A 135 -14.14 5.62 -3.22
CA GLU A 135 -15.47 6.20 -2.95
C GLU A 135 -16.57 5.13 -2.86
N GLN A 136 -16.35 3.97 -3.50
CA GLN A 136 -17.33 2.89 -3.55
C GLN A 136 -17.38 2.06 -2.26
N TYR A 137 -16.38 2.17 -1.38
CA TYR A 137 -16.32 1.38 -0.15
C TYR A 137 -17.55 1.55 0.74
N GLN A 138 -18.08 2.77 0.85
CA GLN A 138 -19.30 3.02 1.63
C GLN A 138 -20.49 2.24 1.05
N SER A 139 -20.67 2.32 -0.28
CA SER A 139 -21.77 1.62 -0.97
C SER A 139 -21.67 0.09 -0.89
N ILE A 140 -20.45 -0.45 -0.84
CA ILE A 140 -20.19 -1.88 -0.67
C ILE A 140 -20.47 -2.29 0.78
N ALA A 141 -20.03 -1.48 1.76
CA ALA A 141 -20.28 -1.73 3.17
C ALA A 141 -21.78 -1.72 3.51
N ASP A 142 -22.54 -0.80 2.91
CA ASP A 142 -23.99 -0.73 3.10
C ASP A 142 -24.70 -1.89 2.41
N TYR A 143 -24.27 -2.27 1.19
CA TYR A 143 -24.77 -3.48 0.51
C TYR A 143 -24.59 -4.75 1.37
N LEU A 144 -23.44 -4.93 2.01
CA LEU A 144 -23.19 -6.08 2.88
C LEU A 144 -24.15 -6.15 4.08
N LYS A 145 -24.58 -4.99 4.61
CA LYS A 145 -25.51 -4.90 5.75
C LYS A 145 -26.97 -5.10 5.35
N GLU A 146 -27.32 -4.84 4.11
CA GLU A 146 -28.70 -4.95 3.60
C GLU A 146 -28.94 -6.22 2.77
N SER A 147 -27.86 -6.91 2.38
CA SER A 147 -27.94 -8.14 1.61
C SER A 147 -28.48 -9.34 2.41
N GLU A 148 -28.82 -10.41 1.70
CA GLU A 148 -29.17 -11.72 2.26
C GLU A 148 -28.06 -12.34 3.13
N PHE A 149 -26.83 -11.81 3.07
CA PHE A 149 -25.68 -12.26 3.86
C PHE A 149 -25.53 -11.49 5.18
N ALA A 150 -26.34 -10.46 5.43
CA ALA A 150 -26.25 -9.64 6.63
C ALA A 150 -26.39 -10.46 7.92
N ASP A 151 -27.21 -11.52 7.90
CA ASP A 151 -27.37 -12.43 9.02
C ASP A 151 -26.14 -13.32 9.27
N ASP A 152 -25.31 -13.57 8.25
CA ASP A 152 -24.08 -14.34 8.37
C ASP A 152 -22.90 -13.48 8.88
N ILE A 153 -23.02 -12.15 8.76
CA ILE A 153 -21.97 -11.18 9.09
C ILE A 153 -22.16 -10.66 10.53
N VAL A 154 -21.11 -10.74 11.35
CA VAL A 154 -21.06 -10.14 12.70
C VAL A 154 -20.80 -8.65 12.61
N ARG A 155 -19.82 -8.27 11.78
CA ARG A 155 -19.32 -6.90 11.72
C ARG A 155 -18.78 -6.62 10.33
N VAL A 156 -19.12 -5.45 9.80
CA VAL A 156 -18.46 -4.86 8.64
C VAL A 156 -17.58 -3.73 9.16
N ASN A 157 -16.26 -3.88 9.05
CA ASN A 157 -15.33 -2.81 9.34
C ASN A 157 -15.03 -2.05 8.04
N TYR A 158 -15.21 -0.73 8.11
CA TYR A 158 -14.81 0.21 7.07
C TYR A 158 -13.90 1.22 7.77
N GLU A 159 -12.59 1.04 7.62
CA GLU A 159 -11.62 1.99 8.15
C GLU A 159 -11.57 3.20 7.23
N LYS A 160 -12.50 4.13 7.45
CA LYS A 160 -12.30 5.50 7.01
C LYS A 160 -11.38 6.15 8.02
N THR A 161 -10.06 6.04 7.83
CA THR A 161 -9.13 6.95 8.48
C THR A 161 -9.44 8.33 7.94
N LYS A 162 -10.41 9.01 8.57
CA LYS A 162 -10.52 10.45 8.48
C LYS A 162 -9.29 10.98 9.19
N ASP A 163 -8.28 11.35 8.41
CA ASP A 163 -7.24 12.28 8.83
C ASP A 163 -7.92 13.41 9.63
N THR A 164 -7.51 13.52 10.89
CA THR A 164 -7.56 14.78 11.63
C THR A 164 -6.17 15.39 11.56
#